data_AF-A0A8S4BTV9-F1
#
_entry.id   AF-A0A8S4BTV9-F1
#
_cell.length_a   1.000
_cell.length_b   1.000
_cell.length_c   1.000
_cell.angle_alpha   90.00
_cell.angle_beta   90.00
_cell.angle_gamma   90.00
#
_symmetry.space_group_name_H-M   'P 1'
#
loop_
_entity.id
_entity.type
_entity.pdbx_description
1 polymer ?
#
loop_
_entity_poly.entity_id
_entity_poly.type
_entity_poly.pdbx_seq_one_letter_code
_entity_poly.pdbx_strand_id
1 'polypeptide(L)'
;MKLEFMFEIMHVPFLKESDSAAAGQRMMMSSEHLTCGWLRQLLLVLVELCLAFSGPLRPGNETDCAARSPASYILVFTGHWSPQAFPKQYPLFRPPAQWSKLIVDPTLQPTFPLVYHSVGGKDRGDGSRGGEAVSHNRHFRLWEEDASASPGVQHFAEVGVTVELMRAAKEARKKRTVGAMHRTAGIPNGIGHSSTEMLMQPRNSLLSLMVKMIPSPDWFVGVDSLNLCEGNQWKQEVTLNLQPYDAGTDSGFTFSSPNFPTSPAENITKITSQMPNHPANSFYYPRLKELPPIASIKISRQRRSSDRQTLMSNHILPNSISPQRFSATPLDCEVSLWSSWGLCLGPCSRGGVRHRTRYILLRPANAGSPCPELEEQAECIPHSCMKKRQ
;
A
#
# COMPACT_ATOMS: atom_id res chain seq x y z
N MET A 1 -7.52 36.48 45.17
CA MET A 1 -7.92 35.29 45.97
C MET A 1 -7.59 34.09 45.11
N LYS A 2 -6.59 33.23 45.41
CA LYS A 2 -6.39 32.38 46.60
C LYS A 2 -7.54 31.37 46.85
N LEU A 3 -7.30 30.13 46.45
CA LEU A 3 -7.69 28.86 47.09
C LEU A 3 -6.47 27.96 46.85
N GLU A 4 -5.54 27.74 47.79
CA GLU A 4 -5.61 27.06 49.10
C GLU A 4 -5.79 25.53 48.97
N PHE A 5 -4.72 24.83 49.40
CA PHE A 5 -4.62 23.37 49.53
C PHE A 5 -5.35 22.90 50.79
N MET A 6 -5.79 21.65 50.79
CA MET A 6 -6.15 20.93 52.02
C MET A 6 -5.31 19.66 52.14
N PHE A 7 -4.60 19.53 53.26
CA PHE A 7 -3.86 18.34 53.68
C PHE A 7 -4.70 17.59 54.72
N GLU A 8 -4.70 16.26 54.71
CA GLU A 8 -5.30 15.47 55.79
C GLU A 8 -4.34 14.36 56.24
N ILE A 9 -4.26 14.16 57.56
CA ILE A 9 -3.19 13.41 58.23
C ILE A 9 -3.79 12.13 58.84
N MET A 10 -3.26 10.96 58.46
CA MET A 10 -3.65 9.69 59.11
C MET A 10 -2.89 9.45 60.42
N HIS A 11 -3.62 8.94 61.40
CA HIS A 11 -3.20 8.74 62.79
C HIS A 11 -2.34 7.47 63.00
N VAL A 12 -1.53 7.51 64.06
CA VAL A 12 -0.80 6.36 64.64
C VAL A 12 -1.46 5.94 65.97
N PRO A 13 -1.72 4.65 66.21
CA PRO A 13 -2.14 4.14 67.53
C PRO A 13 -0.94 3.63 68.37
N PHE A 14 -1.10 3.65 69.70
CA PHE A 14 -0.03 3.48 70.70
C PHE A 14 -0.39 2.40 71.73
N LEU A 15 0.44 1.36 71.88
CA LEU A 15 0.40 0.33 72.93
C LEU A 15 1.81 -0.31 73.07
N LYS A 16 2.30 -0.84 74.20
CA LYS A 16 2.17 -0.54 75.64
C LYS A 16 3.29 -1.35 76.34
N GLU A 17 3.94 -0.84 77.39
CA GLU A 17 5.09 -1.51 78.05
C GLU A 17 4.74 -2.70 78.96
N SER A 18 5.72 -3.59 79.16
CA SER A 18 5.83 -4.48 80.34
C SER A 18 7.28 -4.96 80.56
N ASP A 19 7.83 -4.76 81.76
CA ASP A 19 9.19 -5.15 82.17
C ASP A 19 9.40 -6.64 82.48
N SER A 20 10.63 -7.17 82.31
CA SER A 20 11.44 -7.74 83.43
C SER A 20 12.73 -8.48 83.05
N ALA A 21 13.81 -8.17 83.81
CA ALA A 21 14.83 -9.05 84.39
C ALA A 21 15.73 -10.01 83.54
N ALA A 22 16.97 -9.53 83.31
CA ALA A 22 18.24 -10.05 83.87
C ALA A 22 18.84 -11.45 83.56
N ALA A 23 20.18 -11.49 83.74
CA ALA A 23 21.13 -12.63 83.73
C ALA A 23 21.53 -13.20 82.35
N GLY A 24 22.82 -13.54 82.21
CA GLY A 24 23.38 -14.07 80.95
C GLY A 24 24.60 -14.98 81.19
N GLN A 25 25.13 -15.58 80.12
CA GLN A 25 26.38 -16.35 80.17
C GLN A 25 27.09 -16.49 78.79
N ARG A 26 28.29 -17.08 78.84
CA ARG A 26 29.38 -17.08 77.83
C ARG A 26 29.20 -18.06 76.65
N MET A 27 29.84 -17.73 75.52
CA MET A 27 30.53 -18.61 74.52
C MET A 27 29.83 -19.91 74.08
N MET A 28 29.60 -20.18 72.79
CA MET A 28 30.64 -20.39 71.76
C MET A 28 30.09 -20.25 70.33
N MET A 29 31.00 -20.17 69.35
CA MET A 29 30.69 -20.17 67.91
C MET A 29 30.40 -21.58 67.36
N SER A 30 29.48 -21.67 66.41
CA SER A 30 29.61 -22.55 65.24
C SER A 30 28.86 -21.92 64.06
N SER A 31 29.34 -22.16 62.84
CA SER A 31 28.99 -21.38 61.65
C SER A 31 28.01 -22.11 60.72
N GLU A 32 27.47 -21.34 59.76
CA GLU A 32 26.83 -21.77 58.51
C GLU A 32 25.43 -22.43 58.61
N HIS A 33 24.39 -21.59 58.53
CA HIS A 33 23.32 -21.70 57.51
C HIS A 33 22.34 -20.51 57.61
N LEU A 34 22.76 -19.34 57.11
CA LEU A 34 21.90 -18.15 57.02
C LEU A 34 21.92 -17.61 55.59
N THR A 35 21.01 -18.13 54.75
CA THR A 35 20.72 -17.55 53.44
C THR A 35 20.18 -16.14 53.62
N CYS A 36 20.94 -15.14 53.19
CA CYS A 36 20.64 -13.73 53.43
C CYS A 36 19.39 -13.28 52.65
N GLY A 37 18.22 -13.32 53.30
CA GLY A 37 16.95 -12.86 52.71
C GLY A 37 17.01 -11.39 52.25
N TRP A 38 17.74 -10.56 53.00
CA TRP A 38 18.01 -9.16 52.65
C TRP A 38 18.67 -9.00 51.28
N LEU A 39 19.61 -9.86 50.90
CA LEU A 39 20.23 -9.85 49.57
C LEU A 39 19.21 -10.15 48.45
N ARG A 40 18.24 -11.02 48.72
CA ARG A 40 17.18 -11.37 47.76
C ARG A 40 16.14 -10.25 47.61
N GLN A 41 15.78 -9.59 48.72
CA GLN A 41 14.92 -8.39 48.69
C GLN A 41 15.62 -7.19 48.06
N LEU A 42 16.90 -6.97 48.34
CA LEU A 42 17.69 -5.91 47.69
C LEU A 42 17.80 -6.16 46.18
N LEU A 43 18.02 -7.41 45.75
CA LEU A 43 18.06 -7.79 44.34
C LEU A 43 16.70 -7.54 43.65
N LEU A 44 15.59 -7.88 44.29
CA LEU A 44 14.25 -7.62 43.75
C LEU A 44 13.96 -6.12 43.62
N VAL A 45 14.29 -5.31 44.64
CA VAL A 45 14.14 -3.85 44.60
C VAL A 45 15.05 -3.23 43.53
N LEU A 46 16.28 -3.72 43.36
CA LEU A 46 17.19 -3.28 42.29
C LEU A 46 16.67 -3.67 40.90
N VAL A 47 16.07 -4.86 40.74
CA VAL A 47 15.44 -5.29 39.48
C VAL A 47 14.20 -4.45 39.16
N GLU A 48 13.34 -4.16 40.14
CA GLU A 48 12.19 -3.26 39.93
C GLU A 48 12.64 -1.82 39.62
N LEU A 49 13.68 -1.29 40.28
CA LEU A 49 14.26 0.00 39.89
C LEU A 49 14.84 -0.05 38.46
N CYS A 50 15.56 -1.11 38.08
CA CYS A 50 16.05 -1.25 36.71
C CYS A 50 14.91 -1.28 35.69
N LEU A 51 13.80 -1.97 35.98
CA LEU A 51 12.62 -2.02 35.11
C LEU A 51 11.85 -0.67 35.08
N ALA A 52 11.86 0.09 36.17
CA ALA A 52 11.28 1.44 36.24
C ALA A 52 12.14 2.50 35.53
N PHE A 53 13.47 2.33 35.48
CA PHE A 53 14.39 3.20 34.75
C PHE A 53 14.57 2.81 33.27
N SER A 54 14.23 1.58 32.88
CA SER A 54 13.93 1.24 31.48
C SER A 54 12.54 1.77 31.08
N GLY A 55 12.39 3.09 31.04
CA GLY A 55 11.31 3.71 30.27
C GLY A 55 11.33 3.19 28.83
N PRO A 56 10.19 3.19 28.12
CA PRO A 56 10.14 2.71 26.74
C PRO A 56 11.24 3.40 25.93
N LEU A 57 12.01 2.62 25.17
CA LEU A 57 13.01 3.14 24.24
C LEU A 57 12.33 4.22 23.40
N ARG A 58 12.65 5.49 23.66
CA ARG A 58 12.22 6.58 22.81
C ARG A 58 12.67 6.21 21.41
N PRO A 59 11.79 6.18 20.39
CA PRO A 59 12.24 6.02 19.02
C PRO A 59 13.31 7.08 18.78
N GLY A 60 14.51 6.62 18.40
CA GLY A 60 15.69 7.47 18.32
C GLY A 60 15.35 8.69 17.48
N ASN A 61 15.53 9.88 18.06
CA ASN A 61 15.16 11.16 17.47
C ASN A 61 15.61 11.19 16.00
N GLU A 62 14.68 11.06 15.05
CA GLU A 62 15.02 10.64 13.69
C GLU A 62 15.87 11.71 13.02
N THR A 63 17.19 11.48 13.00
CA THR A 63 18.17 12.55 12.80
C THR A 63 18.11 13.03 11.37
N ASP A 64 17.90 14.33 11.19
CA ASP A 64 17.97 14.99 9.89
C ASP A 64 19.30 14.63 9.19
N CYS A 65 19.22 14.30 7.89
CA CYS A 65 20.35 13.76 7.12
C CYS A 65 21.59 14.68 7.17
N ALA A 66 22.70 14.14 7.68
CA ALA A 66 23.98 14.83 7.87
C ALA A 66 24.93 14.67 6.66
N ALA A 67 24.45 14.19 5.52
CA ALA A 67 25.27 14.04 4.32
C ALA A 67 25.75 15.41 3.80
N ARG A 68 27.03 15.52 3.43
CA ARG A 68 27.66 16.80 3.04
C ARG A 68 27.33 17.27 1.63
N SER A 69 26.86 16.37 0.75
CA SER A 69 26.57 16.67 -0.65
C SER A 69 25.25 16.03 -1.08
N PRO A 70 24.55 16.57 -2.10
CA PRO A 70 23.49 15.85 -2.80
C PRO A 70 23.95 14.51 -3.39
N ALA A 71 23.00 13.63 -3.70
CA ALA A 71 23.24 12.37 -4.40
C ALA A 71 22.25 12.15 -5.54
N SER A 72 22.78 11.71 -6.68
CA SER A 72 21.97 11.31 -7.84
C SER A 72 21.57 9.84 -7.72
N TYR A 73 20.34 9.52 -8.10
CA TYR A 73 19.75 8.19 -8.10
C TYR A 73 19.00 7.95 -9.42
N ILE A 74 18.86 6.68 -9.81
CA ILE A 74 17.82 6.24 -10.74
C ILE A 74 16.77 5.50 -9.92
N LEU A 75 15.51 5.93 -10.01
CA LEU A 75 14.35 5.16 -9.60
C LEU A 75 13.82 4.39 -10.80
N VAL A 76 13.57 3.10 -10.62
CA VAL A 76 12.86 2.24 -11.57
C VAL A 76 11.59 1.73 -10.88
N PHE A 77 10.43 2.06 -11.43
CA PHE A 77 9.17 1.43 -11.09
C PHE A 77 8.92 0.28 -12.06
N THR A 78 8.51 -0.87 -11.55
CA THR A 78 8.14 -2.05 -12.33
C THR A 78 6.76 -2.53 -11.92
N GLY A 79 5.82 -2.55 -12.85
CA GLY A 79 4.50 -3.16 -12.66
C GLY A 79 4.57 -4.67 -12.86
N HIS A 80 3.98 -5.42 -11.93
CA HIS A 80 3.87 -6.89 -11.97
C HIS A 80 2.40 -7.35 -12.09
N TRP A 81 1.47 -6.41 -12.25
CA TRP A 81 0.05 -6.67 -12.39
C TRP A 81 -0.20 -7.45 -13.67
N SER A 82 -0.46 -8.74 -13.53
CA SER A 82 -0.54 -9.71 -14.62
C SER A 82 -1.76 -10.61 -14.41
N PRO A 83 -2.34 -11.17 -15.48
CA PRO A 83 -3.45 -12.12 -15.35
C PRO A 83 -3.02 -13.45 -14.73
N GLN A 84 -1.71 -13.71 -14.57
CA GLN A 84 -1.18 -14.86 -13.84
C GLN A 84 -1.09 -14.60 -12.33
N ALA A 85 -0.58 -13.44 -11.90
CA ALA A 85 -0.50 -13.12 -10.47
C ALA A 85 -1.85 -12.65 -9.88
N PHE A 86 -2.68 -11.99 -10.70
CA PHE A 86 -3.97 -11.42 -10.32
C PHE A 86 -5.06 -11.80 -11.34
N PRO A 87 -5.45 -13.08 -11.42
CA PRO A 87 -6.42 -13.55 -12.43
C PRO A 87 -7.86 -13.05 -12.23
N LYS A 88 -8.23 -12.62 -11.03
CA LYS A 88 -9.60 -12.18 -10.71
C LYS A 88 -9.89 -10.84 -11.39
N GLN A 89 -10.91 -10.81 -12.25
CA GLN A 89 -11.40 -9.61 -12.94
C GLN A 89 -10.32 -8.79 -13.69
N TYR A 90 -9.19 -9.40 -14.07
CA TYR A 90 -8.06 -8.68 -14.68
C TYR A 90 -8.51 -7.84 -15.90
N PRO A 91 -8.36 -6.50 -15.89
CA PRO A 91 -8.90 -5.64 -16.95
C PRO A 91 -8.22 -5.88 -18.31
N LEU A 92 -8.99 -6.40 -19.27
CA LEU A 92 -8.48 -6.71 -20.63
C LEU A 92 -8.86 -5.65 -21.68
N PHE A 93 -9.91 -4.85 -21.45
CA PHE A 93 -10.41 -3.90 -22.43
C PHE A 93 -11.14 -2.72 -21.77
N ARG A 94 -11.05 -1.54 -22.41
CA ARG A 94 -11.80 -0.30 -22.11
C ARG A 94 -11.83 0.13 -20.62
N PRO A 95 -10.68 0.54 -20.04
CA PRO A 95 -9.31 0.40 -20.54
C PRO A 95 -8.69 -0.95 -20.11
N PRO A 96 -7.63 -1.43 -20.80
CA PRO A 96 -6.82 -2.52 -20.29
C PRO A 96 -6.10 -2.12 -18.99
N ALA A 97 -5.69 -3.12 -18.21
CA ALA A 97 -4.87 -2.93 -17.02
C ALA A 97 -3.58 -2.19 -17.38
N GLN A 98 -3.35 -1.05 -16.74
CA GLN A 98 -2.23 -0.14 -16.98
C GLN A 98 -1.93 0.70 -15.74
N TRP A 99 -0.82 1.42 -15.76
CA TRP A 99 -0.42 2.33 -14.69
C TRP A 99 -0.49 3.77 -15.14
N SER A 100 -0.92 4.64 -14.23
CA SER A 100 -0.76 6.09 -14.43
C SER A 100 0.72 6.46 -14.64
N LYS A 101 0.99 7.67 -15.17
CA LYS A 101 2.38 8.17 -15.34
C LYS A 101 3.05 8.36 -13.97
N LEU A 102 4.33 8.70 -13.90
CA LEU A 102 4.81 9.45 -12.73
C LEU A 102 5.05 10.89 -13.19
N ILE A 103 4.03 11.73 -13.13
CA ILE A 103 4.19 13.18 -13.12
C ILE A 103 5.17 13.66 -12.09
N VAL A 104 5.62 14.86 -12.42
CA VAL A 104 6.16 15.87 -11.53
C VAL A 104 6.09 17.22 -12.25
N ASP A 105 6.63 18.30 -11.70
CA ASP A 105 6.57 19.64 -12.28
C ASP A 105 7.96 20.17 -12.70
N PRO A 106 8.09 20.81 -13.89
CA PRO A 106 9.34 21.41 -14.37
C PRO A 106 9.28 22.95 -14.39
N THR A 107 8.41 23.62 -13.62
CA THR A 107 8.20 25.08 -13.78
C THR A 107 9.31 25.95 -13.18
N LEU A 108 10.43 26.00 -13.89
CA LEU A 108 11.30 27.16 -14.10
C LEU A 108 11.64 27.15 -15.61
N GLN A 109 11.32 28.14 -16.46
CA GLN A 109 10.72 29.47 -16.18
C GLN A 109 10.07 30.09 -17.48
N PRO A 110 9.85 31.42 -17.65
CA PRO A 110 8.58 32.09 -18.05
C PRO A 110 8.37 32.30 -19.58
N THR A 111 7.24 32.79 -20.14
CA THR A 111 6.63 34.16 -20.06
C THR A 111 5.13 34.27 -20.48
N PHE A 112 4.51 35.40 -20.13
CA PHE A 112 3.10 35.86 -20.39
C PHE A 112 2.76 36.18 -21.87
N PRO A 113 1.50 36.61 -22.24
CA PRO A 113 0.19 36.55 -21.55
C PRO A 113 -0.93 35.84 -22.35
N LEU A 114 -2.13 35.74 -21.75
CA LEU A 114 -3.37 35.28 -22.39
C LEU A 114 -3.90 36.25 -23.47
N VAL A 115 -4.36 35.72 -24.61
CA VAL A 115 -5.45 36.31 -25.40
C VAL A 115 -6.36 35.18 -25.89
N TYR A 116 -7.65 35.25 -25.54
CA TYR A 116 -8.70 34.44 -26.16
C TYR A 116 -9.04 35.01 -27.53
N HIS A 117 -9.14 34.18 -28.57
CA HIS A 117 -10.20 34.31 -29.57
C HIS A 117 -10.50 32.94 -30.22
N SER A 118 -11.78 32.58 -30.20
CA SER A 118 -12.29 31.27 -30.60
C SER A 118 -12.81 31.27 -32.04
N VAL A 119 -12.18 30.50 -32.95
CA VAL A 119 -12.83 29.86 -34.12
C VAL A 119 -12.06 28.59 -34.51
N GLY A 120 -12.75 27.44 -34.65
CA GLY A 120 -12.31 26.29 -35.45
C GLY A 120 -11.10 25.48 -34.96
N GLY A 121 -11.26 24.70 -33.88
CA GLY A 121 -10.20 23.81 -33.35
C GLY A 121 -10.33 22.34 -33.78
N LYS A 122 -9.41 21.88 -34.65
CA LYS A 122 -9.25 20.47 -35.07
C LYS A 122 -8.64 19.63 -33.93
N ASP A 123 -9.08 18.38 -33.77
CA ASP A 123 -8.62 17.43 -32.74
C ASP A 123 -7.10 17.45 -32.50
N ARG A 124 -6.70 17.76 -31.26
CA ARG A 124 -5.36 17.48 -30.72
C ARG A 124 -5.49 17.12 -29.25
N GLY A 125 -5.13 15.88 -28.91
CA GLY A 125 -5.27 15.37 -27.55
C GLY A 125 -4.25 15.97 -26.57
N ASP A 126 -4.77 16.54 -25.48
CA ASP A 126 -4.10 16.57 -24.19
C ASP A 126 -5.16 16.45 -23.08
N GLY A 127 -4.84 15.78 -21.96
CA GLY A 127 -5.82 15.58 -20.87
C GLY A 127 -5.77 14.27 -20.08
N SER A 128 -4.64 13.55 -20.00
CA SER A 128 -4.51 12.40 -19.08
C SER A 128 -3.06 12.10 -18.68
N ARG A 129 -2.70 12.48 -17.46
CA ARG A 129 -1.36 12.44 -16.83
C ARG A 129 -1.61 12.70 -15.32
N GLY A 130 -1.20 11.96 -14.28
CA GLY A 130 -0.46 10.69 -14.02
C GLY A 130 0.21 10.80 -12.60
N GLY A 131 0.51 9.74 -11.82
CA GLY A 131 0.98 9.79 -10.40
C GLY A 131 2.29 10.52 -10.06
N GLU A 132 2.84 10.47 -8.85
CA GLU A 132 3.84 11.47 -8.41
C GLU A 132 4.99 10.94 -7.56
N ALA A 133 6.20 11.49 -7.76
CA ALA A 133 7.38 11.25 -6.93
C ALA A 133 7.97 12.56 -6.39
N VAL A 134 7.93 12.77 -5.07
CA VAL A 134 8.31 14.02 -4.39
C VAL A 134 9.42 13.75 -3.39
N SER A 135 10.51 14.52 -3.45
CA SER A 135 11.53 14.55 -2.39
C SER A 135 11.21 15.65 -1.37
N HIS A 136 11.28 15.34 -0.09
CA HIS A 136 10.84 16.23 0.99
C HIS A 136 11.56 15.95 2.32
N ASN A 137 11.22 16.73 3.34
CA ASN A 137 11.54 16.42 4.74
C ASN A 137 10.26 16.13 5.54
N ARG A 138 10.44 15.77 6.83
CA ARG A 138 9.37 15.36 7.76
C ARG A 138 8.21 16.35 7.96
N HIS A 139 8.32 17.59 7.46
CA HIS A 139 7.26 18.61 7.57
C HIS A 139 6.38 18.70 6.31
N PHE A 140 6.50 17.74 5.40
CA PHE A 140 5.57 17.51 4.29
C PHE A 140 5.30 16.01 4.19
N ARG A 141 4.07 15.66 3.84
CA ARG A 141 3.63 14.29 3.58
C ARG A 141 2.72 14.30 2.37
N LEU A 142 2.90 13.33 1.48
CA LEU A 142 2.11 13.24 0.25
C LEU A 142 0.78 12.52 0.51
N TRP A 143 0.87 11.38 1.20
CA TRP A 143 -0.22 10.52 1.66
C TRP A 143 0.32 9.69 2.84
N GLU A 144 -0.56 9.08 3.64
CA GLU A 144 -0.20 8.26 4.81
C GLU A 144 -1.26 7.16 4.99
N GLU A 145 -0.85 5.93 5.33
CA GLU A 145 -1.77 4.85 5.73
C GLU A 145 -2.47 5.23 7.05
N ASP A 146 -3.76 4.90 7.18
CA ASP A 146 -4.63 5.30 8.29
C ASP A 146 -4.90 6.82 8.40
N ALA A 147 -4.55 7.63 7.39
CA ALA A 147 -4.91 9.04 7.29
C ALA A 147 -5.91 9.31 6.15
N SER A 148 -6.77 10.33 6.29
CA SER A 148 -7.73 10.70 5.24
C SER A 148 -7.03 11.29 4.02
N ALA A 149 -7.50 10.94 2.81
CA ALA A 149 -6.96 11.48 1.57
C ALA A 149 -7.13 13.01 1.48
N SER A 150 -6.06 13.72 1.10
CA SER A 150 -6.19 15.13 0.72
C SER A 150 -6.95 15.27 -0.62
N PRO A 151 -7.56 16.42 -0.95
CA PRO A 151 -8.26 16.60 -2.24
C PRO A 151 -7.39 16.29 -3.46
N GLY A 152 -6.09 16.57 -3.37
CA GLY A 152 -5.13 16.18 -4.41
C GLY A 152 -4.89 14.68 -4.49
N VAL A 153 -4.83 13.98 -3.35
CA VAL A 153 -4.70 12.52 -3.29
C VAL A 153 -5.96 11.87 -3.82
N GLN A 154 -7.15 12.31 -3.40
CA GLN A 154 -8.45 11.86 -3.90
C GLN A 154 -8.54 12.01 -5.43
N HIS A 155 -8.40 13.22 -5.95
CA HIS A 155 -8.55 13.49 -7.39
C HIS A 155 -7.50 12.76 -8.23
N PHE A 156 -6.30 12.56 -7.67
CA PHE A 156 -5.30 11.74 -8.32
C PHE A 156 -5.63 10.23 -8.26
N ALA A 157 -6.09 9.74 -7.11
CA ALA A 157 -6.49 8.37 -6.87
C ALA A 157 -7.68 7.94 -7.74
N GLU A 158 -8.68 8.81 -7.94
CA GLU A 158 -9.89 8.53 -8.72
C GLU A 158 -9.67 8.65 -10.24
N VAL A 159 -9.17 9.80 -10.72
CA VAL A 159 -9.11 10.09 -12.17
C VAL A 159 -7.69 10.22 -12.72
N GLY A 160 -6.66 10.09 -11.88
CA GLY A 160 -5.27 10.19 -12.30
C GLY A 160 -4.82 11.62 -12.62
N VAL A 161 -5.54 12.66 -12.16
CA VAL A 161 -5.25 14.07 -12.44
C VAL A 161 -4.51 14.71 -11.27
N THR A 162 -3.40 15.38 -11.54
CA THR A 162 -2.45 15.87 -10.52
C THR A 162 -2.48 17.35 -10.22
N VAL A 163 -3.34 18.13 -10.89
CA VAL A 163 -3.33 19.60 -10.79
C VAL A 163 -3.40 20.05 -9.32
N GLU A 164 -4.21 19.36 -8.52
CA GLU A 164 -4.37 19.65 -7.09
C GLU A 164 -3.27 19.09 -6.20
N LEU A 165 -2.79 17.87 -6.47
CA LEU A 165 -1.72 17.22 -5.73
C LEU A 165 -0.40 18.01 -5.87
N MET A 166 -0.04 18.39 -7.10
CA MET A 166 1.08 19.28 -7.38
C MET A 166 0.89 20.70 -6.84
N ARG A 167 -0.35 21.20 -6.67
CA ARG A 167 -0.60 22.52 -6.05
C ARG A 167 -0.14 22.51 -4.59
N ALA A 168 -0.46 21.47 -3.83
CA ALA A 168 0.01 21.32 -2.46
C ALA A 168 1.54 21.21 -2.38
N ALA A 169 2.16 20.38 -3.24
CA ALA A 169 3.62 20.24 -3.31
C ALA A 169 4.33 21.56 -3.68
N LYS A 170 3.76 22.36 -4.60
CA LYS A 170 4.29 23.68 -4.98
C LYS A 170 4.26 24.69 -3.84
N GLU A 171 3.19 24.75 -3.06
CA GLU A 171 3.11 25.62 -1.88
C GLU A 171 4.06 25.16 -0.76
N ALA A 172 4.20 23.84 -0.55
CA ALA A 172 5.17 23.26 0.37
C ALA A 172 6.64 23.56 -0.05
N ARG A 173 6.92 23.61 -1.36
CA ARG A 173 8.24 23.97 -1.89
C ARG A 173 8.62 25.41 -1.58
N LYS A 174 7.68 26.37 -1.57
CA LYS A 174 7.92 27.75 -1.10
C LYS A 174 8.36 27.79 0.36
N LYS A 175 7.83 26.88 1.19
CA LYS A 175 8.18 26.68 2.61
C LYS A 175 9.45 25.85 2.81
N ARG A 176 10.15 25.43 1.73
CA ARG A 176 11.35 24.57 1.74
C ARG A 176 11.15 23.17 2.35
N THR A 177 9.91 22.70 2.52
CA THR A 177 9.63 21.36 3.04
C THR A 177 9.67 20.30 1.92
N VAL A 178 9.20 20.67 0.73
CA VAL A 178 9.44 19.93 -0.53
C VAL A 178 10.70 20.46 -1.23
N GLY A 179 11.51 19.54 -1.75
CA GLY A 179 12.73 19.83 -2.49
C GLY A 179 12.50 19.76 -4.00
N ALA A 180 12.90 18.64 -4.60
CA ALA A 180 12.70 18.30 -5.99
C ALA A 180 11.50 17.35 -6.19
N MET A 181 11.02 17.32 -7.41
CA MET A 181 9.90 16.55 -7.92
C MET A 181 10.49 15.75 -9.12
N HIS A 182 10.19 14.46 -9.35
CA HIS A 182 10.77 13.58 -10.42
C HIS A 182 9.78 12.90 -11.42
N ARG A 183 9.93 13.14 -12.74
CA ARG A 183 9.01 12.68 -13.83
C ARG A 183 9.42 11.33 -14.47
N THR A 184 8.45 10.48 -14.83
CA THR A 184 8.60 9.39 -15.81
C THR A 184 7.33 9.12 -16.65
N ALA A 185 7.44 8.22 -17.63
CA ALA A 185 6.34 7.78 -18.48
C ALA A 185 5.32 6.91 -17.72
N GLY A 186 4.07 6.84 -18.23
CA GLY A 186 3.12 5.83 -17.77
C GLY A 186 3.36 4.51 -18.48
N ILE A 187 3.02 3.42 -17.81
CA ILE A 187 3.16 2.08 -18.37
C ILE A 187 1.79 1.67 -18.92
N PRO A 188 1.61 1.54 -20.25
CA PRO A 188 0.30 1.30 -20.88
C PRO A 188 -0.21 -0.14 -20.71
N ASN A 189 0.45 -0.95 -19.88
CA ASN A 189 0.14 -2.35 -19.60
C ASN A 189 0.37 -2.63 -18.10
N GLY A 190 -0.31 -3.62 -17.53
CA GLY A 190 -0.13 -4.01 -16.12
C GLY A 190 1.28 -4.52 -15.81
N ILE A 191 1.95 -5.13 -16.80
CA ILE A 191 3.37 -5.48 -16.75
C ILE A 191 4.18 -4.47 -17.56
N GLY A 192 5.26 -3.96 -16.96
CA GLY A 192 6.25 -3.12 -17.62
C GLY A 192 7.12 -2.37 -16.63
N HIS A 193 7.99 -1.50 -17.12
CA HIS A 193 8.83 -0.66 -16.26
C HIS A 193 8.92 0.77 -16.77
N SER A 194 9.28 1.68 -15.87
CA SER A 194 9.57 3.08 -16.19
C SER A 194 10.59 3.63 -15.19
N SER A 195 11.46 4.54 -15.63
CA SER A 195 12.60 5.01 -14.83
C SER A 195 12.75 6.53 -14.85
N THR A 196 13.35 7.08 -13.79
CA THR A 196 13.63 8.52 -13.68
C THR A 196 14.90 8.78 -12.88
N GLU A 197 15.60 9.85 -13.22
CA GLU A 197 16.73 10.35 -12.46
C GLU A 197 16.28 11.33 -11.37
N MET A 198 16.82 11.16 -10.17
CA MET A 198 16.49 11.94 -8.99
C MET A 198 17.75 12.53 -8.35
N LEU A 199 17.73 13.82 -8.04
CA LEU A 199 18.79 14.49 -7.28
C LEU A 199 18.30 14.77 -5.86
N MET A 200 18.64 13.89 -4.93
CA MET A 200 18.28 14.00 -3.53
C MET A 200 19.20 14.99 -2.81
N GLN A 201 18.62 15.88 -1.99
CA GLN A 201 19.36 16.84 -1.17
C GLN A 201 19.36 16.42 0.29
N PRO A 202 20.41 16.70 1.09
CA PRO A 202 20.42 16.34 2.51
C PRO A 202 19.24 16.95 3.30
N ARG A 203 18.78 18.15 2.92
CA ARG A 203 17.61 18.79 3.54
C ARG A 203 16.26 18.18 3.15
N ASN A 204 16.23 17.29 2.16
CA ASN A 204 15.03 16.67 1.62
C ASN A 204 15.36 15.20 1.25
N SER A 205 15.74 14.40 2.26
CA SER A 205 16.20 13.01 2.07
C SER A 205 15.07 11.97 2.01
N LEU A 206 13.83 12.37 2.31
CA LEU A 206 12.65 11.52 2.23
C LEU A 206 12.08 11.54 0.80
N LEU A 207 11.56 10.42 0.35
CA LEU A 207 10.89 10.26 -0.94
C LEU A 207 9.49 9.68 -0.74
N SER A 208 8.46 10.40 -1.19
CA SER A 208 7.12 9.84 -1.35
C SER A 208 6.82 9.58 -2.83
N LEU A 209 6.08 8.50 -3.10
CA LEU A 209 5.65 8.03 -4.41
C LEU A 209 4.17 7.65 -4.37
N MET A 210 3.41 7.95 -5.42
CA MET A 210 2.02 7.50 -5.59
C MET A 210 1.72 7.18 -7.07
N VAL A 211 1.04 6.07 -7.36
CA VAL A 211 0.77 5.60 -8.73
C VAL A 211 -0.64 5.00 -8.80
N LYS A 212 -1.60 5.70 -9.42
CA LYS A 212 -2.96 5.17 -9.66
C LYS A 212 -2.89 3.90 -10.53
N MET A 213 -3.64 2.89 -10.11
CA MET A 213 -3.99 1.70 -10.88
C MET A 213 -5.11 2.04 -11.88
N ILE A 214 -5.00 1.62 -13.14
CA ILE A 214 -6.02 1.95 -14.15
C ILE A 214 -6.49 0.67 -14.85
N PRO A 215 -7.81 0.40 -14.93
CA PRO A 215 -8.88 1.08 -14.22
C PRO A 215 -8.92 0.66 -12.73
N SER A 216 -9.42 1.56 -11.89
CA SER A 216 -9.78 1.33 -10.48
C SER A 216 -10.75 2.45 -10.03
N PRO A 217 -11.51 2.26 -8.94
CA PRO A 217 -12.26 3.32 -8.27
C PRO A 217 -11.27 4.41 -7.83
N ASP A 218 -10.54 4.19 -6.73
CA ASP A 218 -9.56 5.12 -6.17
C ASP A 218 -8.20 4.44 -5.85
N TRP A 219 -7.94 3.26 -6.40
CA TRP A 219 -6.80 2.43 -5.98
C TRP A 219 -5.45 2.88 -6.54
N PHE A 220 -4.42 2.83 -5.70
CA PHE A 220 -3.06 3.21 -6.06
C PHE A 220 -2.01 2.31 -5.40
N VAL A 221 -0.75 2.46 -5.81
CA VAL A 221 0.43 1.91 -5.13
C VAL A 221 1.42 3.04 -4.84
N GLY A 222 2.28 2.89 -3.84
CA GLY A 222 3.22 3.97 -3.52
C GLY A 222 4.22 3.63 -2.42
N VAL A 223 5.02 4.62 -2.06
CA VAL A 223 5.75 4.67 -0.79
C VAL A 223 5.52 6.02 -0.14
N ASP A 224 5.41 6.07 1.17
CA ASP A 224 5.40 7.30 1.95
C ASP A 224 6.76 7.48 2.64
N SER A 225 7.29 8.71 2.58
CA SER A 225 8.42 9.18 3.41
C SER A 225 9.68 8.29 3.44
N LEU A 226 9.99 7.60 2.35
CA LEU A 226 11.13 6.68 2.26
C LEU A 226 12.47 7.43 2.41
N ASN A 227 13.17 7.24 3.54
CA ASN A 227 14.44 7.90 3.80
C ASN A 227 15.61 7.23 3.05
N LEU A 228 16.21 7.96 2.10
CA LEU A 228 17.37 7.52 1.31
C LEU A 228 18.72 7.90 1.94
N CYS A 229 18.72 8.61 3.07
CA CYS A 229 19.93 9.00 3.81
C CYS A 229 19.93 8.38 5.21
N GLU A 230 21.08 7.92 5.67
CA GLU A 230 21.27 7.28 6.96
C GLU A 230 22.50 7.87 7.64
N GLY A 231 22.28 8.63 8.72
CA GLY A 231 23.31 9.46 9.34
C GLY A 231 23.92 10.43 8.33
N ASN A 232 25.18 10.21 7.95
CA ASN A 232 25.91 11.02 6.98
C ASN A 232 26.07 10.36 5.59
N GLN A 233 25.46 9.18 5.36
CA GLN A 233 25.62 8.41 4.14
C GLN A 233 24.33 8.33 3.31
N TRP A 234 24.50 8.32 1.99
CA TRP A 234 23.42 8.05 1.03
C TRP A 234 23.39 6.56 0.70
N LYS A 235 22.24 5.92 0.91
CA LYS A 235 22.03 4.47 0.66
C LYS A 235 22.42 4.11 -0.79
N GLN A 236 23.16 3.03 -0.98
CA GLN A 236 23.65 2.69 -2.33
C GLN A 236 22.55 2.11 -3.23
N GLU A 237 21.65 1.32 -2.67
CA GLU A 237 20.50 0.74 -3.35
C GLU A 237 19.36 0.50 -2.35
N VAL A 238 18.11 0.70 -2.78
CA VAL A 238 16.89 0.35 -2.03
C VAL A 238 15.93 -0.32 -2.99
N THR A 239 15.38 -1.49 -2.63
CA THR A 239 14.34 -2.19 -3.40
C THR A 239 13.15 -2.47 -2.49
N LEU A 240 11.94 -2.14 -2.94
CA LEU A 240 10.71 -2.34 -2.20
C LEU A 240 9.63 -2.97 -3.07
N ASN A 241 8.95 -3.96 -2.51
CA ASN A 241 7.73 -4.54 -3.06
C ASN A 241 6.54 -3.65 -2.67
N LEU A 242 5.68 -3.33 -3.64
CA LEU A 242 4.52 -2.48 -3.44
C LEU A 242 3.23 -3.30 -3.41
N GLN A 243 2.29 -2.84 -2.59
CA GLN A 243 0.95 -3.40 -2.45
C GLN A 243 -0.09 -2.32 -2.79
N PRO A 244 -1.31 -2.70 -3.20
CA PRO A 244 -2.38 -1.76 -3.48
C PRO A 244 -2.92 -1.11 -2.19
N TYR A 245 -3.29 0.16 -2.30
CA TYR A 245 -3.99 0.95 -1.30
C TYR A 245 -5.29 1.48 -1.89
N ASP A 246 -6.30 1.57 -1.05
CA ASP A 246 -7.58 2.23 -1.27
C ASP A 246 -7.46 3.66 -0.72
N ALA A 247 -8.07 4.66 -1.39
CA ALA A 247 -7.96 6.05 -0.95
C ALA A 247 -9.07 6.45 0.05
N GLY A 248 -10.09 5.60 0.22
CA GLY A 248 -11.24 5.87 1.08
C GLY A 248 -12.24 6.86 0.48
N THR A 249 -12.22 7.10 -0.84
CA THR A 249 -13.03 8.13 -1.50
C THR A 249 -14.03 7.61 -2.54
N ASP A 250 -13.81 6.42 -3.12
CA ASP A 250 -14.78 5.73 -4.00
C ASP A 250 -15.01 4.28 -3.55
N SER A 251 -16.24 3.96 -3.15
CA SER A 251 -16.68 2.67 -2.60
C SER A 251 -16.91 1.58 -3.68
N GLY A 252 -16.35 1.73 -4.88
CA GLY A 252 -16.41 0.73 -5.95
C GLY A 252 -15.70 -0.58 -5.60
N PHE A 253 -16.40 -1.72 -5.70
CA PHE A 253 -15.81 -3.03 -5.34
C PHE A 253 -14.79 -3.59 -6.35
N THR A 254 -14.91 -3.22 -7.61
CA THR A 254 -14.15 -3.81 -8.73
C THR A 254 -13.38 -2.78 -9.54
N PHE A 255 -12.31 -3.20 -10.23
CA PHE A 255 -11.52 -2.34 -11.12
C PHE A 255 -12.34 -1.46 -12.08
N SER A 256 -13.49 -1.95 -12.56
CA SER A 256 -14.35 -1.26 -13.55
C SER A 256 -15.73 -0.90 -12.99
N SER A 257 -15.81 -0.62 -11.68
CA SER A 257 -17.05 -0.15 -11.05
C SER A 257 -17.42 1.25 -11.56
N PRO A 258 -18.72 1.60 -11.62
CA PRO A 258 -19.11 3.00 -11.72
C PRO A 258 -18.67 3.74 -10.45
N ASN A 259 -18.40 5.05 -10.58
CA ASN A 259 -18.07 5.91 -9.45
C ASN A 259 -19.17 5.86 -8.38
N PHE A 260 -18.81 5.56 -7.14
CA PHE A 260 -19.71 5.54 -6.00
C PHE A 260 -19.04 6.21 -4.77
N PRO A 261 -19.17 7.54 -4.60
CA PRO A 261 -18.39 8.28 -3.61
C PRO A 261 -18.61 7.80 -2.16
N THR A 262 -17.52 7.55 -1.45
CA THR A 262 -17.52 7.14 -0.03
C THR A 262 -17.95 8.31 0.85
N SER A 263 -18.95 8.10 1.71
CA SER A 263 -19.55 9.17 2.53
C SER A 263 -19.93 8.68 3.94
N PRO A 264 -19.29 9.19 5.01
CA PRO A 264 -18.13 10.10 4.99
C PRO A 264 -16.92 9.45 4.32
N ALA A 265 -15.96 10.25 3.83
CA ALA A 265 -14.70 9.73 3.32
C ALA A 265 -13.95 8.94 4.42
N GLU A 266 -13.41 7.80 4.04
CA GLU A 266 -12.62 6.93 4.92
C GLU A 266 -11.13 7.29 4.86
N ASN A 267 -10.33 6.61 5.68
CA ASN A 267 -8.88 6.77 5.64
C ASN A 267 -8.26 5.88 4.56
N ILE A 268 -7.07 6.25 4.09
CA ILE A 268 -6.28 5.45 3.16
C ILE A 268 -5.94 4.12 3.84
N THR A 269 -6.37 3.00 3.25
CA THR A 269 -6.13 1.67 3.80
C THR A 269 -5.41 0.77 2.81
N LYS A 270 -4.58 -0.13 3.33
CA LYS A 270 -3.90 -1.13 2.52
C LYS A 270 -4.86 -2.25 2.12
N ILE A 271 -4.98 -2.48 0.82
CA ILE A 271 -5.77 -3.59 0.29
C ILE A 271 -4.97 -4.89 0.45
N THR A 272 -5.63 -5.91 0.97
CA THR A 272 -5.04 -7.24 1.22
C THR A 272 -5.83 -8.33 0.50
N SER A 273 -5.40 -9.59 0.62
CA SER A 273 -6.11 -10.73 0.04
C SER A 273 -7.46 -11.01 0.71
N GLN A 274 -7.71 -10.47 1.90
CA GLN A 274 -8.90 -10.74 2.71
C GLN A 274 -9.69 -9.48 3.08
N MET A 275 -9.10 -8.29 2.94
CA MET A 275 -9.75 -7.00 3.21
C MET A 275 -9.59 -6.05 2.01
N PRO A 276 -10.67 -5.39 1.54
CA PRO A 276 -12.05 -5.50 2.05
C PRO A 276 -12.69 -6.88 1.74
N ASN A 277 -13.50 -7.39 2.68
CA ASN A 277 -13.90 -8.80 2.76
C ASN A 277 -15.15 -9.19 1.94
N HIS A 278 -15.35 -8.58 0.76
CA HIS A 278 -16.51 -8.84 -0.08
C HIS A 278 -16.16 -9.75 -1.28
N PRO A 279 -16.97 -10.79 -1.61
CA PRO A 279 -16.67 -11.72 -2.69
C PRO A 279 -16.44 -11.08 -4.07
N ALA A 280 -17.11 -9.95 -4.35
CA ALA A 280 -16.93 -9.25 -5.61
C ALA A 280 -15.60 -8.47 -5.71
N ASN A 281 -14.91 -8.19 -4.59
CA ASN A 281 -13.74 -7.34 -4.58
C ASN A 281 -12.60 -7.90 -5.42
N SER A 282 -11.98 -7.09 -6.28
CA SER A 282 -10.97 -7.55 -7.23
C SER A 282 -9.70 -8.13 -6.57
N PHE A 283 -9.40 -7.69 -5.35
CA PHE A 283 -8.27 -8.20 -4.55
C PHE A 283 -8.68 -9.21 -3.46
N TYR A 284 -9.94 -9.61 -3.37
CA TYR A 284 -10.36 -10.65 -2.43
C TYR A 284 -10.04 -12.06 -2.96
N TYR A 285 -8.95 -12.63 -2.43
CA TYR A 285 -8.43 -13.98 -2.68
C TYR A 285 -8.33 -14.73 -1.34
N PRO A 286 -9.42 -15.30 -0.80
CA PRO A 286 -9.47 -15.83 0.57
C PRO A 286 -8.52 -16.99 0.85
N ARG A 287 -8.00 -17.65 -0.19
CA ARG A 287 -6.99 -18.72 -0.08
C ARG A 287 -5.54 -18.20 0.05
N LEU A 288 -5.30 -16.91 -0.21
CA LEU A 288 -3.99 -16.28 -0.10
C LEU A 288 -3.82 -15.65 1.28
N LYS A 289 -2.70 -15.94 1.95
CA LYS A 289 -2.33 -15.27 3.22
C LYS A 289 -2.02 -13.78 3.03
N GLU A 290 -1.39 -13.46 1.90
CA GLU A 290 -1.02 -12.11 1.48
C GLU A 290 -1.09 -12.02 -0.05
N LEU A 291 -1.25 -10.81 -0.58
CA LEU A 291 -1.15 -10.57 -2.03
C LEU A 291 0.32 -10.67 -2.48
N PRO A 292 0.63 -11.27 -3.64
CA PRO A 292 1.94 -11.10 -4.25
C PRO A 292 2.18 -9.61 -4.55
N PRO A 293 3.43 -9.12 -4.62
CA PRO A 293 3.71 -7.73 -4.96
C PRO A 293 3.13 -7.37 -6.33
N ILE A 294 2.28 -6.34 -6.36
CA ILE A 294 1.63 -5.89 -7.60
C ILE A 294 2.51 -4.96 -8.43
N ALA A 295 3.48 -4.32 -7.78
CA ALA A 295 4.57 -3.57 -8.37
C ALA A 295 5.81 -3.63 -7.47
N SER A 296 6.93 -3.11 -7.94
CA SER A 296 8.13 -2.90 -7.13
C SER A 296 8.85 -1.63 -7.56
N ILE A 297 9.57 -0.99 -6.63
CA ILE A 297 10.55 0.05 -6.96
C ILE A 297 11.95 -0.39 -6.64
N LYS A 298 12.91 0.02 -7.47
CA LYS A 298 14.34 -0.09 -7.25
C LYS A 298 14.99 1.28 -7.41
N ILE A 299 15.66 1.77 -6.38
CA ILE A 299 16.30 3.08 -6.31
C ILE A 299 17.81 2.85 -6.17
N SER A 300 18.57 3.21 -7.20
CA SER A 300 20.01 2.88 -7.32
C SER A 300 20.85 4.16 -7.39
N ARG A 301 21.79 4.34 -6.45
CA ARG A 301 22.65 5.53 -6.39
C ARG A 301 23.63 5.56 -7.55
N GLN A 302 23.59 6.63 -8.33
CA GLN A 302 24.50 6.87 -9.44
C GLN A 302 25.90 7.22 -8.93
N ARG A 303 26.92 6.58 -9.52
CA ARG A 303 28.32 7.01 -9.37
C ARG A 303 28.55 8.18 -10.32
N ARG A 304 29.28 9.21 -9.88
CA ARG A 304 29.78 10.26 -10.78
C ARG A 304 30.85 9.66 -11.69
N SER A 305 30.43 9.10 -12.82
CA SER A 305 31.34 8.79 -13.92
C SER A 305 31.56 10.06 -14.74
N SER A 306 32.81 10.36 -15.07
CA SER A 306 33.21 11.42 -15.98
C SER A 306 33.17 10.98 -17.45
N ASP A 307 32.46 9.89 -17.77
CA ASP A 307 32.45 9.27 -19.08
C ASP A 307 31.06 9.32 -19.75
N ARG A 308 31.07 9.31 -21.09
CA ARG A 308 29.94 9.70 -21.95
C ARG A 308 28.70 8.82 -21.78
N GLN A 309 27.66 9.42 -21.22
CA GLN A 309 26.27 9.40 -21.69
C GLN A 309 25.90 8.21 -22.60
N THR A 310 25.67 7.04 -22.01
CA THR A 310 24.84 6.03 -22.69
C THR A 310 23.40 6.55 -22.65
N LEU A 311 22.88 6.99 -23.79
CA LEU A 311 21.49 7.40 -23.92
C LEU A 311 20.60 6.18 -23.67
N MET A 312 20.12 6.02 -22.43
CA MET A 312 19.10 5.04 -22.08
C MET A 312 17.79 5.47 -22.73
N SER A 313 17.65 5.09 -24.00
CA SER A 313 16.43 5.20 -24.80
C SER A 313 15.26 4.55 -24.06
N ASN A 314 14.03 5.00 -24.35
CA ASN A 314 12.78 4.41 -23.86
C ASN A 314 12.51 3.04 -24.53
N HIS A 315 13.50 2.14 -24.53
CA HIS A 315 13.36 0.77 -24.96
C HIS A 315 12.98 -0.09 -23.77
N ILE A 316 11.80 -0.70 -23.87
CA ILE A 316 11.41 -1.85 -23.07
C ILE A 316 12.51 -2.91 -23.27
N LEU A 317 13.36 -3.11 -22.27
CA LEU A 317 14.38 -4.15 -22.32
C LEU A 317 13.68 -5.52 -22.26
N PRO A 318 13.80 -6.37 -23.30
CA PRO A 318 13.39 -7.75 -23.20
C PRO A 318 14.54 -8.52 -22.56
N ASN A 319 14.53 -8.66 -21.24
CA ASN A 319 15.17 -9.83 -20.65
C ASN A 319 14.63 -10.17 -19.25
N SER A 320 14.64 -11.48 -19.00
CA SER A 320 14.07 -12.13 -17.83
C SER A 320 14.66 -11.63 -16.51
N ILE A 321 13.90 -10.80 -15.81
CA ILE A 321 13.89 -10.92 -14.35
C ILE A 321 13.35 -12.31 -14.06
N SER A 322 14.22 -13.21 -13.59
CA SER A 322 13.80 -14.52 -13.07
C SER A 322 12.66 -14.26 -12.09
N PRO A 323 11.44 -14.82 -12.30
CA PRO A 323 10.38 -14.65 -11.32
C PRO A 323 10.87 -15.33 -10.05
N GLN A 324 11.24 -14.51 -9.06
CA GLN A 324 11.29 -15.00 -7.69
C GLN A 324 9.93 -15.66 -7.44
N ARG A 325 9.95 -16.86 -6.86
CA ARG A 325 8.76 -17.66 -6.60
C ARG A 325 7.92 -16.97 -5.52
N PHE A 326 7.26 -15.87 -5.87
CA PHE A 326 6.18 -15.28 -5.10
C PHE A 326 5.19 -16.41 -4.83
N SER A 327 4.90 -16.64 -3.55
CA SER A 327 4.25 -17.85 -3.03
C SER A 327 3.19 -18.37 -3.99
N ALA A 328 3.57 -19.38 -4.79
CA ALA A 328 2.79 -19.89 -5.91
C ALA A 328 1.68 -20.79 -5.39
N THR A 329 0.81 -20.20 -4.58
CA THR A 329 -0.42 -20.82 -4.10
C THR A 329 -1.27 -21.08 -5.34
N PRO A 330 -1.60 -22.35 -5.65
CA PRO A 330 -2.42 -22.68 -6.80
C PRO A 330 -3.77 -21.97 -6.68
N LEU A 331 -4.13 -21.21 -7.71
CA LEU A 331 -5.44 -20.60 -7.84
C LEU A 331 -6.23 -21.48 -8.79
N ASP A 332 -7.07 -22.36 -8.25
CA ASP A 332 -7.99 -23.16 -9.05
C ASP A 332 -8.99 -22.27 -9.78
N CYS A 333 -9.50 -22.74 -10.91
CA CYS A 333 -10.62 -22.06 -11.56
C CYS A 333 -11.88 -22.12 -10.69
N GLU A 334 -12.49 -20.96 -10.44
CA GLU A 334 -13.81 -20.85 -9.81
C GLU A 334 -14.82 -20.40 -10.86
N VAL A 335 -15.99 -21.03 -10.89
CA VAL A 335 -17.06 -20.77 -11.86
C VAL A 335 -18.36 -20.42 -11.14
N SER A 336 -19.21 -19.66 -11.81
CA SER A 336 -20.55 -19.34 -11.33
C SER A 336 -21.44 -20.57 -11.22
N LEU A 337 -22.56 -20.42 -10.51
CA LEU A 337 -23.69 -21.34 -10.64
C LEU A 337 -24.15 -21.40 -12.11
N TRP A 338 -24.68 -22.54 -12.50
CA TRP A 338 -25.34 -22.70 -13.79
C TRP A 338 -26.50 -21.72 -13.96
N SER A 339 -26.67 -21.20 -15.17
CA SER A 339 -27.89 -20.52 -15.57
C SER A 339 -29.10 -21.44 -15.42
N SER A 340 -30.29 -20.84 -15.37
CA SER A 340 -31.52 -21.56 -15.72
C SER A 340 -31.35 -22.25 -17.08
N TRP A 341 -32.01 -23.40 -17.24
CA TRP A 341 -32.10 -24.05 -18.54
C TRP A 341 -32.75 -23.13 -19.57
N GLY A 342 -32.14 -23.03 -20.75
CA GLY A 342 -32.75 -22.41 -21.92
C GLY A 342 -33.96 -23.19 -22.43
N LEU A 343 -34.59 -22.65 -23.47
CA LEU A 343 -35.72 -23.30 -24.13
C LEU A 343 -35.31 -24.69 -24.65
N CYS A 344 -36.25 -25.64 -24.58
CA CYS A 344 -36.08 -26.95 -25.20
C CYS A 344 -36.29 -26.84 -26.71
N LEU A 345 -35.21 -26.99 -27.49
CA LEU A 345 -35.21 -26.84 -28.95
C LEU A 345 -35.12 -28.22 -29.61
N GLY A 346 -36.06 -28.51 -30.50
CA GLY A 346 -36.06 -29.74 -31.30
C GLY A 346 -37.45 -30.13 -31.81
N PRO A 347 -37.54 -31.13 -32.70
CA PRO A 347 -38.81 -31.64 -33.20
C PRO A 347 -39.44 -32.62 -32.21
N CYS A 348 -40.76 -32.54 -32.03
CA CYS A 348 -41.50 -33.45 -31.12
C CYS A 348 -41.25 -34.94 -31.38
N SER A 349 -40.93 -35.33 -32.61
CA SER A 349 -40.70 -36.71 -33.03
C SER A 349 -39.35 -37.30 -32.60
N ARG A 350 -38.37 -36.49 -32.18
CA ARG A 350 -37.03 -36.96 -31.76
C ARG A 350 -36.59 -36.41 -30.40
N GLY A 351 -37.48 -35.74 -29.68
CA GLY A 351 -37.12 -34.94 -28.52
C GLY A 351 -36.41 -33.63 -28.89
N GLY A 352 -36.05 -32.86 -27.88
CA GLY A 352 -35.24 -31.66 -28.03
C GLY A 352 -34.05 -31.65 -27.08
N VAL A 353 -33.18 -30.68 -27.28
CA VAL A 353 -32.06 -30.38 -26.40
C VAL A 353 -32.28 -28.99 -25.79
N ARG A 354 -31.95 -28.87 -24.52
CA ARG A 354 -31.85 -27.58 -23.81
C ARG A 354 -30.41 -27.39 -23.36
N HIS A 355 -29.97 -26.16 -23.36
CA HIS A 355 -28.62 -25.76 -22.95
C HIS A 355 -28.69 -24.90 -21.69
N ARG A 356 -27.66 -24.97 -20.86
CA ARG A 356 -27.39 -23.99 -19.79
C ARG A 356 -25.91 -23.65 -19.79
N THR A 357 -25.57 -22.46 -19.31
CA THR A 357 -24.19 -21.96 -19.32
C THR A 357 -23.78 -21.45 -17.96
N ARG A 358 -22.48 -21.40 -17.70
CA ARG A 358 -21.87 -20.73 -16.53
C ARG A 358 -20.60 -20.02 -16.98
N TYR A 359 -20.24 -18.96 -16.29
CA TYR A 359 -19.04 -18.17 -16.57
C TYR A 359 -17.98 -18.34 -15.47
N ILE A 360 -16.72 -18.07 -15.84
CA ILE A 360 -15.57 -18.10 -14.95
C ILE A 360 -15.59 -16.88 -14.01
N LEU A 361 -15.49 -17.11 -12.71
CA LEU A 361 -15.31 -16.09 -11.66
C LEU A 361 -13.82 -15.82 -11.39
N LEU A 362 -13.03 -16.89 -11.36
CA LEU A 362 -11.58 -16.86 -11.15
C LEU A 362 -10.92 -17.72 -12.22
N ARG A 363 -10.02 -17.14 -13.03
CA ARG A 363 -9.22 -17.92 -13.97
C ARG A 363 -8.13 -18.72 -13.23
N PRO A 364 -7.79 -19.93 -13.70
CA PRO A 364 -6.77 -20.73 -13.05
C PRO A 364 -5.39 -20.09 -13.23
N ALA A 365 -4.59 -20.11 -12.17
CA ALA A 365 -3.23 -19.59 -12.17
C ALA A 365 -2.34 -20.35 -11.18
N ASN A 366 -1.01 -20.12 -11.25
CA ASN A 366 -0.02 -20.77 -10.39
C ASN A 366 -0.13 -22.30 -10.35
N ALA A 367 -0.41 -22.91 -11.51
CA ALA A 367 -0.69 -24.36 -11.67
C ALA A 367 -1.93 -24.88 -10.90
N GLY A 368 -2.89 -24.02 -10.59
CA GLY A 368 -4.22 -24.43 -10.13
C GLY A 368 -5.06 -25.14 -11.19
N SER A 369 -6.09 -25.85 -10.73
CA SER A 369 -6.94 -26.73 -11.53
C SER A 369 -7.66 -25.99 -12.67
N PRO A 370 -7.68 -26.52 -13.90
CA PRO A 370 -8.34 -25.88 -15.03
C PRO A 370 -9.85 -25.76 -14.84
N CYS A 371 -10.48 -24.86 -15.58
CA CYS A 371 -11.93 -24.68 -15.51
C CYS A 371 -12.68 -25.93 -15.97
N PRO A 372 -13.73 -26.37 -15.23
CA PRO A 372 -14.65 -27.39 -15.72
C PRO A 372 -15.51 -26.82 -16.87
N GLU A 373 -16.27 -27.69 -17.53
CA GLU A 373 -17.13 -27.32 -18.67
C GLU A 373 -18.05 -26.13 -18.36
N LEU A 374 -18.12 -25.16 -19.27
CA LEU A 374 -18.87 -23.91 -19.11
C LEU A 374 -20.27 -23.96 -19.75
N GLU A 375 -20.55 -25.00 -20.53
CA GLU A 375 -21.82 -25.25 -21.18
C GLU A 375 -22.25 -26.68 -20.87
N GLU A 376 -23.54 -26.88 -20.62
CA GLU A 376 -24.12 -28.21 -20.38
C GLU A 376 -25.38 -28.35 -21.23
N GLN A 377 -25.55 -29.51 -21.84
CA GLN A 377 -26.72 -29.87 -22.63
C GLN A 377 -27.46 -31.04 -21.99
N ALA A 378 -28.78 -31.01 -22.04
CA ALA A 378 -29.62 -32.11 -21.60
C ALA A 378 -30.79 -32.33 -22.56
N GLU A 379 -31.20 -33.58 -22.71
CA GLU A 379 -32.42 -33.96 -23.42
C GLU A 379 -33.67 -33.40 -22.70
N CYS A 380 -34.70 -33.11 -23.48
CA CYS A 380 -35.96 -32.55 -23.00
C CYS A 380 -37.10 -32.78 -24.00
N ILE A 381 -38.33 -32.54 -23.56
CA ILE A 381 -39.52 -32.55 -24.42
C ILE A 381 -39.89 -31.09 -24.71
N PRO A 382 -39.93 -30.63 -25.98
CA PRO A 382 -40.32 -29.25 -26.29
C PRO A 382 -41.75 -28.96 -25.82
N HIS A 383 -41.96 -27.78 -25.24
CA HIS A 383 -43.24 -27.43 -24.60
C HIS A 383 -44.44 -27.42 -25.58
N SER A 384 -44.18 -27.17 -26.87
CA SER A 384 -45.15 -27.30 -27.96
C SER A 384 -45.71 -28.72 -28.09
N CYS A 385 -44.96 -29.74 -27.69
CA CYS A 385 -45.34 -31.15 -27.79
C CYS A 385 -46.22 -31.64 -26.64
N MET A 386 -46.35 -30.86 -25.55
CA MET A 386 -47.13 -31.27 -24.36
C MET A 386 -48.64 -31.10 -24.54
N LYS A 387 -49.12 -30.61 -25.70
CA LYS A 387 -50.55 -30.53 -26.03
C LYS A 387 -51.04 -31.74 -26.83
N LYS A 388 -51.42 -32.81 -26.12
CA LYS A 388 -52.67 -33.58 -26.32
C LYS A 388 -52.81 -34.72 -25.30
N ARG A 389 -53.40 -34.39 -24.15
CA ARG A 389 -54.10 -35.33 -23.25
C ARG A 389 -55.41 -34.67 -22.82
N GLN A 390 -56.42 -34.81 -23.68
CA GLN A 390 -57.85 -34.68 -23.40
C GLN A 390 -58.48 -35.93 -24.01
#